data_AF-A0A847YS51-F1
#
_entry.id   AF-A0A847YS51-F1
#
_cell.length_a   1.000
_cell.length_b   1.000
_cell.length_c   1.000
_cell.angle_alpha   90.00
_cell.angle_beta   90.00
_cell.angle_gamma   90.00
#
_symmetry.space_group_name_H-M   'P 1'
#
loop_
_entity.id
_entity.type
_entity.pdbx_description
1 polymer ?
#
loop_
_entity_poly.entity_id
_entity_poly.type
_entity_poly.pdbx_seq_one_letter_code
_entity_poly.pdbx_strand_id
1 'polypeptide(L)'
;MESKLSLPEESVLHFLDDVGYTAPILLQIRFQVSMGRIQGILDILWKMGLILRPVKGLVISKSFLMQFPEHKSKIENSLGKILVI
;
A
#
# COMPACT_ATOMS: atom_id res chain seq x y z
N MET A 1 4.17 13.70 16.21
CA MET A 1 3.88 14.07 14.80
C MET A 1 2.51 13.50 14.49
N GLU A 2 1.49 14.35 14.36
CA GLU A 2 0.18 13.88 13.90
C GLU A 2 0.27 13.47 12.43
N SER A 3 -0.25 12.28 12.12
CA SER A 3 -0.34 11.78 10.75
C SER A 3 -1.33 12.64 9.95
N LYS A 4 -0.95 13.03 8.72
CA LYS A 4 -1.84 13.71 7.76
C LYS A 4 -2.78 12.74 7.03
N LEU A 5 -2.68 11.43 7.30
CA LEU A 5 -3.50 10.39 6.69
C LEU A 5 -4.72 10.11 7.58
N SER A 6 -5.85 9.80 6.96
CA SER A 6 -7.01 9.27 7.68
C SER A 6 -6.85 7.76 7.92
N LEU A 7 -7.59 7.25 8.91
CA LEU A 7 -7.57 5.83 9.30
C LEU A 7 -7.72 4.86 8.10
N PRO A 8 -8.60 5.12 7.10
CA PRO A 8 -8.66 4.31 5.88
C PRO A 8 -7.37 4.27 5.05
N GLU A 9 -6.68 5.40 4.86
CA GLU A 9 -5.43 5.43 4.09
C GLU A 9 -4.32 4.66 4.80
N GLU A 10 -4.19 4.87 6.11
CA GLU A 10 -3.21 4.15 6.94
C GLU A 10 -3.44 2.65 6.90
N SER A 11 -4.71 2.22 7.02
CA SER A 11 -5.06 0.80 6.97
C SER A 11 -4.71 0.15 5.63
N VAL A 12 -4.94 0.86 4.51
CA VAL A 12 -4.57 0.38 3.18
C VAL A 12 -3.05 0.30 3.02
N LEU A 13 -2.30 1.29 3.52
CA LEU A 13 -0.84 1.27 3.49
C LEU A 13 -0.26 0.12 4.31
N HIS A 14 -0.72 -0.07 5.55
CA HIS A 14 -0.30 -1.19 6.39
C HIS A 14 -0.57 -2.54 5.73
N PHE A 15 -1.73 -2.69 5.09
CA PHE A 15 -2.01 -3.92 4.35
C PHE A 15 -1.08 -4.11 3.16
N LEU A 16 -0.85 -3.06 2.37
CA LEU A 16 0.06 -3.10 1.21
C LEU A 16 1.50 -3.38 1.63
N ASP A 17 1.93 -2.85 2.78
CA ASP A 17 3.23 -3.11 3.38
C ASP A 17 3.38 -4.59 3.78
N ASP A 18 2.35 -5.17 4.37
CA ASP A 18 2.36 -6.57 4.80
C ASP A 18 2.40 -7.55 3.62
N VAL A 19 1.61 -7.28 2.56
CA VAL A 19 1.47 -8.20 1.41
C VAL A 19 2.44 -7.89 0.27
N GLY A 20 3.06 -6.71 0.25
CA GLY A 20 3.96 -6.22 -0.79
C GLY A 20 3.26 -5.84 -2.11
N TYR A 21 2.35 -6.68 -2.59
CA TYR A 21 1.61 -6.50 -3.84
C TYR A 21 0.15 -6.94 -3.70
N THR A 22 -0.81 -6.14 -4.18
CA THR A 22 -2.21 -6.57 -4.23
C THR A 22 -2.98 -5.92 -5.37
N ALA A 23 -4.12 -6.52 -5.73
CA ALA A 23 -5.05 -5.93 -6.69
C ALA A 23 -6.07 -5.02 -5.98
N PRO A 24 -6.53 -3.91 -6.58
CA PRO A 24 -7.53 -3.02 -5.98
C PRO A 24 -8.82 -3.74 -5.54
N ILE A 25 -9.24 -4.76 -6.29
CA ILE A 25 -10.42 -5.58 -5.97
C ILE A 25 -10.27 -6.35 -4.64
N LEU A 26 -9.04 -6.78 -4.30
CA LEU A 26 -8.78 -7.47 -3.04
C LEU A 26 -8.88 -6.52 -1.85
N LEU A 27 -8.47 -5.25 -2.03
CA LEU A 27 -8.69 -4.21 -1.03
C LEU A 27 -10.19 -3.97 -0.80
N GLN A 28 -10.97 -3.90 -1.89
CA GLN A 28 -12.42 -3.74 -1.80
C GLN A 28 -13.06 -4.82 -0.93
N ILE A 29 -12.73 -6.09 -1.18
CA ILE A 29 -13.24 -7.23 -0.41
C ILE A 29 -12.75 -7.17 1.04
N ARG A 30 -11.45 -6.91 1.24
CA ARG A 30 -10.81 -6.91 2.58
C ARG A 30 -11.39 -5.86 3.51
N PHE A 31 -11.62 -4.66 3.00
CA PHE A 31 -12.10 -3.51 3.74
C PHE A 31 -13.62 -3.35 3.70
N GLN A 32 -14.33 -4.22 2.97
CA GLN A 32 -15.80 -4.21 2.82
C GLN A 32 -16.36 -2.83 2.45
N VAL A 33 -15.67 -2.15 1.53
CA VAL A 33 -16.05 -0.80 1.05
C VAL A 33 -16.34 -0.85 -0.44
N SER A 34 -16.99 0.19 -0.98
CA SER A 34 -17.23 0.29 -2.41
C SER A 34 -15.93 0.52 -3.19
N MET A 35 -15.90 0.07 -4.45
CA MET A 35 -14.75 0.28 -5.33
C MET A 35 -14.43 1.77 -5.53
N GLY A 36 -15.45 2.64 -5.59
CA GLY A 36 -15.25 4.09 -5.67
C GLY A 36 -14.53 4.67 -4.44
N ARG A 37 -14.83 4.15 -3.24
CA ARG A 37 -14.14 4.56 -2.01
C ARG A 37 -12.69 4.09 -1.99
N ILE A 38 -12.44 2.84 -2.42
CA ILE A 38 -11.07 2.33 -2.59
C ILE A 38 -10.29 3.17 -3.60
N GLN A 39 -10.88 3.47 -4.76
CA GLN A 39 -10.21 4.32 -5.76
C GLN A 39 -9.86 5.70 -5.20
N GLY A 40 -10.77 6.33 -4.45
CA GLY A 40 -10.49 7.60 -3.77
C GLY A 40 -9.31 7.52 -2.81
N ILE A 41 -9.27 6.49 -1.96
CA ILE A 41 -8.15 6.24 -1.03
C ILE A 41 -6.85 6.04 -1.81
N LEU A 42 -6.87 5.19 -2.84
CA LEU A 42 -5.71 4.94 -3.68
C LEU A 42 -5.24 6.23 -4.36
N ASP A 43 -6.15 7.10 -4.80
CA ASP A 43 -5.83 8.36 -5.50
C ASP A 43 -5.10 9.33 -4.57
N ILE A 44 -5.53 9.40 -3.31
CA ILE A 44 -4.84 10.17 -2.27
C ILE A 44 -3.43 9.60 -2.05
N LEU A 45 -3.33 8.30 -1.79
CA LEU A 45 -2.04 7.63 -1.53
C LEU A 45 -1.06 7.74 -2.70
N TRP A 46 -1.57 7.67 -3.93
CA TRP A 46 -0.77 7.83 -5.14
C TRP A 46 -0.30 9.28 -5.33
N LYS A 47 -1.18 10.28 -5.15
CA LYS A 47 -0.81 11.70 -5.21
C LYS A 47 0.22 12.08 -4.15
N MET A 48 0.18 11.44 -2.98
CA MET A 48 1.19 11.59 -1.93
C MET A 48 2.49 10.84 -2.22
N GLY A 49 2.57 10.10 -3.34
CA GLY A 49 3.75 9.33 -3.72
C GLY A 49 4.04 8.19 -2.75
N LEU A 50 3.04 7.66 -2.05
CA LEU A 50 3.20 6.57 -1.08
C LEU A 50 3.03 5.19 -1.71
N ILE A 51 2.25 5.08 -2.79
CA ILE A 51 2.03 3.84 -3.54
C ILE A 51 2.29 4.03 -5.04
N LEU A 52 2.55 2.93 -5.74
CA LEU A 52 2.63 2.84 -7.20
C LEU A 52 1.53 1.90 -7.72
N ARG A 53 1.08 2.15 -8.95
CA ARG A 53 0.02 1.40 -9.63
C ARG A 53 0.52 0.72 -10.90
N PRO A 54 1.27 -0.39 -10.81
CA PRO A 54 1.55 -1.20 -11.99
C PRO A 54 0.25 -1.70 -12.63
N VAL A 55 0.29 -2.05 -13.92
CA VAL A 55 -0.88 -2.38 -14.76
C VAL A 55 -1.86 -3.38 -14.12
N LYS A 56 -1.39 -4.26 -13.23
CA LYS A 56 -2.20 -5.31 -12.60
C LYS A 56 -2.32 -5.21 -11.07
N GLY A 57 -1.86 -4.13 -10.43
CA GLY A 57 -1.85 -4.09 -8.97
C GLY A 57 -1.34 -2.81 -8.34
N LEU A 58 -1.00 -2.94 -7.07
CA LEU A 58 -0.64 -1.87 -6.15
C LEU A 58 0.56 -2.34 -5.34
N VAL A 59 1.57 -1.49 -5.23
CA VAL A 59 2.74 -1.70 -4.39
C VAL A 59 3.04 -0.42 -3.64
N ILE A 60 3.73 -0.51 -2.51
CA ILE A 60 4.24 0.68 -1.86
C ILE A 60 5.43 1.27 -2.64
N SER A 61 5.59 2.58 -2.53
CA SER A 61 6.67 3.31 -3.17
C SER A 61 7.98 3.22 -2.38
N LYS A 62 9.11 3.46 -3.08
CA LYS A 62 10.41 3.62 -2.43
C LYS A 62 10.44 4.80 -1.45
N SER A 63 9.70 5.88 -1.75
CA SER A 63 9.56 7.06 -0.89
C SER A 63 8.89 6.73 0.45
N PHE A 64 7.90 5.85 0.45
CA PHE A 64 7.29 5.35 1.69
C PHE A 64 8.32 4.58 2.54
N LEU A 65 9.07 3.66 1.92
CA LEU A 65 10.11 2.89 2.61
C LEU A 65 11.24 3.75 3.19
N MET A 66 11.54 4.90 2.58
CA MET A 66 12.51 5.85 3.13
C MET A 66 11.97 6.65 4.32
N GLN A 67 10.67 6.92 4.34
CA GLN A 67 10.00 7.64 5.44
C GLN A 67 9.74 6.74 6.65
N PHE A 68 9.53 5.45 6.40
CA PHE A 68 9.20 4.45 7.42
C PHE A 68 10.14 3.23 7.29
N PRO A 69 11.45 3.40 7.57
CA PRO A 69 12.46 2.36 7.35
C PRO A 69 12.23 1.07 8.17
N GLU A 70 11.50 1.13 9.27
CA GLU A 70 11.10 -0.02 10.08
C GLU A 70 10.24 -1.03 9.31
N HIS A 71 9.58 -0.59 8.24
CA HIS A 71 8.78 -1.42 7.35
C HIS A 71 9.61 -2.13 6.28
N LYS A 72 10.81 -1.63 5.97
CA LYS A 72 11.72 -2.18 4.96
C LYS A 72 12.11 -3.63 5.25
N SER A 73 12.43 -3.94 6.52
CA SER A 73 12.80 -5.29 6.95
C SER A 73 11.63 -6.28 6.83
N LYS A 74 10.38 -5.83 6.91
CA LYS A 74 9.20 -6.70 6.83
C LYS A 74 8.97 -7.15 5.38
N ILE A 75 9.14 -6.24 4.43
CA ILE A 75 9.05 -6.54 3.00
C ILE A 75 10.19 -7.42 2.54
N GLU A 76 11.43 -7.19 2.98
CA GLU A 76 12.54 -8.09 2.63
C GLU A 76 12.33 -9.52 3.15
N ASN A 77 11.69 -9.68 4.32
CA ASN A 77 11.31 -11.00 4.86
C ASN A 77 10.08 -11.63 4.17
N SER A 78 9.11 -10.84 3.67
CA SER A 78 7.98 -11.32 2.87
C SER A 78 8.36 -11.62 1.41
N LEU A 79 9.22 -10.79 0.81
CA LEU A 79 9.78 -10.92 -0.54
C LEU A 79 10.91 -11.95 -0.62
N GLY A 80 11.42 -12.46 0.50
CA GLY A 80 12.24 -13.69 0.52
C GLY A 80 11.54 -14.90 -0.15
N LYS A 81 10.24 -14.81 -0.45
CA LYS A 81 9.47 -15.76 -1.27
C LYS A 81 9.13 -15.30 -2.70
N ILE A 82 9.36 -14.04 -3.03
CA ILE A 82 9.18 -13.50 -4.39
C ILE A 82 10.52 -12.93 -4.80
N LEU A 83 11.34 -13.83 -5.33
CA LEU A 83 12.57 -13.55 -6.05
C LEU A 83 12.34 -12.31 -6.94
N VAL A 84 13.08 -11.24 -6.63
CA VAL A 84 13.12 -10.00 -7.40
C VAL A 84 13.64 -10.31 -8.80
N ILE A 85 12.79 -10.09 -9.81
CA ILE A 85 13.16 -9.89 -11.22
C ILE A 85 12.77 -8.45 -11.57
#